data_AF-A0A1I2Q121-F1
#
_entry.id   AF-A0A1I2Q121-F1
#
_cell.length_a   1.000
_cell.length_b   1.000
_cell.length_c   1.000
_cell.angle_alpha   90.00
_cell.angle_beta   90.00
_cell.angle_gamma   90.00
#
_symmetry.space_group_name_H-M   'P 1'
#
loop_
_entity.id
_entity.type
_entity.pdbx_description
1 polymer ?
#
loop_
_entity_poly.entity_id
_entity_poly.type
_entity_poly.pdbx_seq_one_letter_code
_entity_poly.pdbx_strand_id
1 'polypeptide(L)' 'MSRKEPQDVDHSASRRRELQWDAALGFSGFFTVVAVIQAVLNLLQPEPALWPAVLALVMVVCQTSLWRYTRSKK' A
#
# COMPACT_ATOMS: atom_id res chain seq x y z
N MET A 1 -9.06 36.91 32.55
CA MET A 1 -8.03 36.17 31.79
C MET A 1 -8.55 34.76 31.55
N SER A 2 -9.16 34.50 30.38
CA SER A 2 -9.63 33.16 30.01
C SER A 2 -8.43 32.35 29.54
N ARG A 3 -7.98 31.40 30.36
CA ARG A 3 -6.91 30.46 30.01
C ARG A 3 -7.45 29.60 28.89
N LYS A 4 -7.04 29.86 27.64
CA LYS A 4 -7.25 28.92 26.54
C LYS A 4 -6.62 27.61 26.96
N GLU A 5 -7.45 26.61 27.26
CA GLU A 5 -6.99 25.24 27.46
C GLU A 5 -6.21 24.85 26.20
N PRO A 6 -5.00 24.27 26.35
CA PRO A 6 -4.23 23.83 25.20
C PRO A 6 -5.08 22.77 24.50
N GLN A 7 -5.48 23.13 23.29
CA GLN A 7 -6.15 22.30 22.31
C GLN A 7 -5.48 20.93 22.31
N ASP A 8 -6.19 19.91 22.81
CA ASP A 8 -5.76 18.51 22.73
C ASP A 8 -5.79 18.15 21.23
N VAL A 9 -4.70 18.44 20.54
CA VAL A 9 -4.56 18.27 19.10
C VAL A 9 -4.62 16.77 18.84
N ASP A 10 -5.81 16.23 18.55
CA ASP A 10 -6.19 14.87 18.17
C ASP A 10 -5.02 13.91 17.77
N HIS A 11 -4.14 13.61 18.73
CA HIS A 11 -2.95 12.78 18.52
C HIS A 11 -3.39 11.32 18.32
N SER A 12 -4.51 10.95 18.92
CA SER A 12 -5.15 9.64 18.76
C SER A 12 -5.71 9.45 17.35
N ALA A 13 -6.40 10.44 16.77
CA ALA A 13 -6.94 10.33 15.41
C ALA A 13 -5.82 10.26 14.37
N SER A 14 -4.77 11.08 14.55
CA SER A 14 -3.59 11.10 13.69
C SER A 14 -2.85 9.75 13.73
N ARG A 15 -2.66 9.18 14.91
CA ARG A 15 -2.01 7.88 15.09
C ARG A 15 -2.85 6.70 14.58
N ARG A 16 -4.18 6.75 14.73
CA ARG A 16 -5.07 5.74 14.12
C ARG A 16 -4.98 5.74 12.60
N ARG A 17 -4.91 6.94 12.00
CA ARG A 17 -4.76 7.11 10.56
C ARG A 17 -3.41 6.58 10.06
N GLU A 18 -2.34 6.81 10.82
CA GLU A 18 -1.00 6.28 10.55
C GLU A 18 -0.98 4.74 10.57
N LEU A 19 -1.53 4.13 11.62
CA LEU A 19 -1.63 2.67 11.74
C LEU A 19 -2.47 2.04 10.62
N GLN A 20 -3.55 2.70 10.20
CA GLN A 20 -4.35 2.26 9.06
C GLN A 20 -3.56 2.30 7.75
N TRP A 21 -2.75 3.34 7.55
CA TRP A 21 -1.88 3.45 6.38
C TRP A 21 -0.78 2.40 6.39
N ASP A 22 -0.14 2.16 7.54
CA ASP A 22 0.88 1.12 7.69
C ASP A 22 0.31 -0.27 7.42
N ALA A 23 -0.89 -0.56 7.95
CA ALA A 23 -1.59 -1.82 7.68
C ALA A 23 -1.97 -1.96 6.20
N ALA A 24 -2.47 -0.90 5.56
CA ALA A 24 -2.82 -0.90 4.13
C ALA A 24 -1.58 -1.10 3.25
N LEU A 25 -0.45 -0.47 3.60
CA LEU A 25 0.83 -0.61 2.91
C LEU A 25 1.37 -2.04 3.06
N GLY A 26 1.39 -2.58 4.29
CA GLY A 26 1.83 -3.96 4.54
C GLY A 26 0.95 -4.99 3.84
N PHE A 27 -0.37 -4.81 3.89
CA PHE A 27 -1.33 -5.67 3.21
C PHE A 27 -1.12 -5.62 1.69
N SER A 28 -1.11 -4.44 1.08
CA SER A 28 -0.88 -4.28 -0.36
C SER A 28 0.47 -4.86 -0.80
N GLY A 29 1.51 -4.70 0.02
CA GLY A 29 2.83 -5.26 -0.25
C GLY A 29 2.84 -6.79 -0.29
N PHE A 30 2.13 -7.44 0.63
CA PHE A 30 2.00 -8.89 0.64
C PHE A 30 1.36 -9.43 -0.64
N PHE A 31 0.22 -8.85 -1.06
CA PHE A 31 -0.45 -9.26 -2.31
C PHE A 31 0.41 -8.97 -3.54
N THR A 32 1.21 -7.91 -3.52
CA THR A 32 2.18 -7.62 -4.59
C THR A 32 3.22 -8.71 -4.73
N VAL A 33 3.80 -9.18 -3.62
CA VAL A 33 4.77 -10.29 -3.64
C VAL A 33 4.14 -11.57 -4.16
N VAL A 34 2.95 -11.93 -3.68
CA VAL A 34 2.22 -13.12 -4.13
C VAL A 34 1.93 -13.06 -5.64
N ALA A 35 1.50 -11.90 -6.14
CA ALA A 35 1.22 -11.69 -7.56
C ALA A 35 2.47 -11.86 -8.43
N VAL A 36 3.62 -11.32 -7.99
CA VAL A 36 4.90 -11.49 -8.69
C VAL A 36 5.32 -12.96 -8.73
N ILE A 37 5.21 -13.68 -7.60
CA ILE A 37 5.50 -15.11 -7.56
C ILE A 37 4.59 -15.87 -8.54
N GLN A 38 3.29 -15.57 -8.58
CA GLN A 38 2.36 -16.18 -9.53
C GLN A 38 2.72 -15.87 -10.99
N ALA A 39 3.15 -14.65 -11.31
CA ALA A 39 3.60 -14.29 -12.65
C ALA A 39 4.86 -15.07 -13.08
N VAL A 40 5.85 -15.21 -12.18
CA VAL A 40 7.07 -15.99 -12.44
C VAL A 40 6.73 -17.46 -12.63
N LEU A 41 5.89 -18.04 -11.77
CA LEU A 41 5.47 -19.43 -11.88
C LEU A 41 4.67 -19.69 -13.17
N ASN A 42 3.80 -18.76 -13.58
CA ASN A 42 3.06 -18.85 -14.83
C ASN A 42 3.99 -18.77 -16.05
N LEU A 43 5.03 -17.93 -16.02
CA LEU A 43 5.99 -17.81 -17.13
C LEU A 43 6.78 -19.11 -17.39
N LEU A 44 6.95 -19.95 -16.37
CA LEU A 44 7.60 -21.25 -16.49
C LEU A 44 6.64 -22.37 -16.97
N GLN A 45 5.35 -22.07 -17.14
CA GLN A 45 4.39 -23.03 -17.67
C GLN A 45 4.43 -23.09 -19.20
N PRO A 46 4.20 -24.29 -19.78
CA PRO A 46 4.23 -24.49 -21.23
C PRO A 46 3.10 -23.74 -21.97
N GLU A 47 1.97 -23.47 -21.32
CA GLU A 47 0.93 -22.55 -21.81
C GLU A 47 0.69 -21.42 -20.79
N PRO A 48 1.43 -20.31 -20.89
CA PRO A 48 1.34 -19.22 -19.93
C PRO A 48 0.05 -18.42 -20.10
N ALA A 49 -0.79 -18.40 -19.06
CA ALA A 49 -1.96 -17.51 -19.02
C ALA A 49 -1.56 -16.06 -18.73
N LEU A 50 -2.19 -15.09 -19.40
CA LEU A 50 -1.85 -13.65 -19.24
C LEU A 50 -2.30 -13.03 -17.90
N TRP A 51 -3.27 -13.64 -17.21
CA TRP A 51 -3.91 -13.06 -16.02
C TRP A 51 -2.96 -12.81 -14.83
N PRO A 52 -2.02 -13.71 -14.50
CA PRO A 52 -1.08 -13.47 -13.40
C PRO A 52 -0.13 -12.31 -13.66
N ALA A 53 0.33 -12.12 -14.91
CA ALA A 53 1.17 -10.99 -15.28
C ALA A 53 0.42 -9.65 -15.16
N VAL A 54 -0.86 -9.62 -15.57
CA VAL A 54 -1.73 -8.44 -15.40
C VAL A 54 -1.94 -8.13 -13.92
N LEU A 55 -2.18 -9.15 -13.09
CA LEU A 55 -2.39 -8.97 -11.65
C LEU A 55 -1.13 -8.45 -10.94
N ALA A 56 0.05 -8.96 -11.32
CA ALA A 56 1.34 -8.47 -10.84
C ALA A 56 1.57 -7.00 -11.25
N LEU A 57 1.30 -6.64 -12.51
CA LEU A 57 1.41 -5.27 -13.00
C LEU A 57 0.51 -4.31 -12.21
N VAL A 58 -0.75 -4.68 -11.99
CA VAL A 58 -1.71 -3.86 -11.22
C VAL A 58 -1.22 -3.66 -9.78
N MET A 59 -0.72 -4.71 -9.13
CA MET A 59 -0.18 -4.63 -7.76
C MET A 59 1.05 -3.72 -7.67
N VAL A 60 2.01 -3.85 -8.60
CA VAL A 60 3.20 -2.99 -8.67
C VAL A 60 2.83 -1.53 -8.93
N VAL A 61 1.87 -1.27 -9.82
CA VAL A 61 1.37 0.08 -10.12
C VAL A 61 0.67 0.66 -8.90
N CYS A 62 -0.16 -0.10 -8.19
CA CYS A 62 -0.79 0.33 -6.94
C CYS A 62 0.26 0.71 -5.90
N GLN A 63 1.24 -0.15 -5.64
CA GLN A 63 2.28 0.09 -4.66
C GLN A 63 3.16 1.30 -5.03
N THR A 64 3.55 1.42 -6.30
CA THR A 64 4.34 2.55 -6.79
C THR A 64 3.55 3.86 -6.74
N SER A 65 2.25 3.82 -7.02
CA SER A 65 1.35 4.98 -6.90
C SER A 65 1.20 5.41 -5.45
N LEU A 66 1.05 4.46 -4.52
CA LEU A 66 0.98 4.72 -3.09
C LEU A 66 2.28 5.36 -2.57
N TRP A 67 3.43 4.83 -3.00
CA TRP A 67 4.75 5.37 -2.66
C TRP A 67 4.99 6.77 -3.27
N ARG A 68 4.55 7.02 -4.51
CA ARG A 68 4.62 8.35 -5.12
C ARG A 68 3.72 9.35 -4.41
N TYR A 69 2.52 8.93 -3.99
CA TYR A 69 1.56 9.80 -3.33
C TYR A 69 2.03 10.20 -1.92
N THR A 70 2.67 9.29 -1.18
CA THR A 70 3.27 9.60 0.12
C THR A 70 4.50 10.50 -0.02
N ARG A 71 5.26 10.39 -1.12
CA ARG A 71 6.43 11.24 -1.38
C ARG A 71 6.08 12.65 -1.87
N SER A 72 4.97 12.82 -2.58
CA SER A 72 4.51 14.14 -3.06
C SER A 72 3.87 15.02 -1.98
N LYS A 73 3.64 14.47 -0.77
CA LYS A 73 3.17 15.22 0.41
C LYS A 73 4.29 15.64 1.35
N LYS A 74 5.55 15.27 1.08
CA LYS A 74 6.75 15.85 1.70
C LYS A 74 7.27 16.96 0.83
#